data_AF-A0A238V789-F1
#
_entry.id   AF-A0A238V789-F1
#
_cell.length_a   1.000
_cell.length_b   1.000
_cell.length_c   1.000
_cell.angle_alpha   90.00
_cell.angle_beta   90.00
_cell.angle_gamma   90.00
#
_symmetry.space_group_name_H-M   'P 1'
#
loop_
_entity.id
_entity.type
_entity.pdbx_description
1 polymer ?
#
loop_
_entity_poly.entity_id
_entity_poly.type
_entity_poly.pdbx_seq_one_letter_code
_entity_poly.pdbx_strand_id
1 'polypeptide(L)'
;MVPASLDDQPAYGPFVEMAARVAGAEAVSLLSTYWSCGDLHELRGAVTTAGLEVREVRTHAGTARFASPDELAVTEVEASPLAARLDREQYAAIRAGAREVLAPFIAPDGTLAAPLHGHLVAARVPPS
;
A
#
# COMPACT_ATOMS: atom_id res chain seq x y z
N MET A 1 11.09 -4.97 -8.01
CA MET A 1 9.67 -4.54 -8.00
C MET A 1 9.43 -3.86 -6.68
N VAL A 2 8.71 -2.75 -6.68
CA VAL A 2 8.28 -2.03 -5.47
C VAL A 2 6.79 -1.69 -5.60
N PRO A 3 6.03 -1.56 -4.50
CA PRO A 3 4.69 -0.97 -4.57
C PRO A 3 4.78 0.45 -5.16
N ALA A 4 3.74 0.88 -5.87
CA ALA A 4 3.59 2.29 -6.25
C ALA A 4 3.29 3.15 -5.01
N SER A 5 3.43 4.47 -5.15
CA SER A 5 3.16 5.42 -4.06
C SER A 5 1.75 5.23 -3.50
N LEU A 6 1.53 5.58 -2.24
CA LEU A 6 0.23 5.39 -1.59
C LEU A 6 -0.90 6.19 -2.29
N ASP A 7 -0.57 7.36 -2.83
CA ASP A 7 -1.50 8.21 -3.61
C ASP A 7 -1.93 7.54 -4.93
N ASP A 8 -1.12 6.62 -5.46
CA ASP A 8 -1.43 5.84 -6.64
C ASP A 8 -2.21 4.55 -6.33
N GLN A 9 -2.49 4.24 -5.05
CA GLN A 9 -3.19 3.01 -4.65
C GLN A 9 -4.70 3.20 -4.49
N PRO A 10 -5.54 2.59 -5.35
CA PRO A 10 -6.99 2.82 -5.31
C PRO A 10 -7.67 2.32 -4.02
N ALA A 11 -7.19 1.21 -3.45
CA ALA A 11 -7.73 0.66 -2.20
C ALA A 11 -6.96 1.11 -0.96
N TYR A 12 -5.62 1.09 -1.04
CA TYR A 12 -4.77 1.31 0.13
C TYR A 12 -4.68 2.79 0.54
N GLY A 13 -4.65 3.73 -0.43
CA GLY A 13 -4.60 5.16 -0.12
C GLY A 13 -5.79 5.62 0.72
N PRO A 14 -7.03 5.41 0.26
CA PRO A 14 -8.23 5.73 1.03
C PRO A 14 -8.31 5.01 2.38
N PHE A 15 -7.84 3.76 2.47
CA PHE A 15 -7.80 3.00 3.71
C PHE A 15 -6.85 3.63 4.74
N VAL A 16 -5.62 3.96 4.33
CA VAL A 16 -4.63 4.59 5.22
C VAL A 16 -5.09 5.98 5.67
N GLU A 17 -5.68 6.76 4.77
CA GLU A 17 -6.24 8.07 5.11
C GLU A 17 -7.36 7.95 6.15
N MET A 18 -8.25 6.96 5.98
CA MET A 18 -9.30 6.66 6.95
C MET A 18 -8.72 6.23 8.30
N ALA A 19 -7.75 5.30 8.30
CA ALA A 19 -7.12 4.83 9.53
C ALA A 19 -6.41 5.98 10.28
N ALA A 20 -5.81 6.93 9.56
CA ALA A 20 -5.20 8.12 10.15
C ALA A 20 -6.20 9.09 10.78
N ARG A 21 -7.41 9.22 10.23
CA ARG A 21 -8.47 10.02 10.87
C ARG A 21 -8.91 9.41 12.20
N VAL A 22 -8.84 8.08 12.36
CA VAL A 22 -9.22 7.37 13.59
C VAL A 22 -8.08 7.35 14.61
N ALA A 23 -6.85 7.05 14.17
CA ALA A 23 -5.71 6.81 15.05
C ALA A 23 -4.77 8.02 15.22
N GLY A 24 -5.05 9.12 14.51
CA GLY A 24 -4.22 10.33 14.48
C GLY A 24 -3.21 10.33 13.33
N ALA A 25 -2.68 11.52 13.04
CA ALA A 25 -1.83 11.76 11.87
C ALA A 25 -0.55 10.91 11.83
N GLU A 26 -0.01 10.51 12.98
CA GLU A 26 1.16 9.63 13.04
C GLU A 26 0.91 8.25 12.42
N ALA A 27 -0.35 7.78 12.38
CA ALA A 27 -0.71 6.50 11.78
C ALA A 27 -0.43 6.46 10.27
N VAL A 28 -0.47 7.62 9.58
CA VAL A 28 -0.06 7.70 8.17
C VAL A 28 1.37 7.21 8.04
N SER A 29 2.30 7.73 8.83
CA SER A 29 3.73 7.33 8.73
C SER A 29 3.94 5.85 9.05
N LEU A 30 3.19 5.29 9.99
CA LEU A 30 3.34 3.89 10.40
C LEU A 30 2.79 2.91 9.35
N LEU A 31 1.71 3.30 8.67
CA LEU A 31 1.11 2.51 7.59
C LEU A 31 1.75 2.79 6.22
N SER A 32 2.32 3.98 6.01
CA SER A 32 2.87 4.43 4.72
C SER A 32 4.31 3.97 4.45
N THR A 33 5.01 3.43 5.47
CA THR A 33 6.44 3.11 5.39
C THR A 33 6.76 2.17 4.21
N TYR A 34 5.93 1.14 3.98
CA TYR A 34 6.12 0.20 2.86
C TYR A 34 5.95 0.87 1.47
N TRP A 35 5.14 1.94 1.39
CA TRP A 35 4.80 2.64 0.15
C TRP A 35 5.80 3.73 -0.23
N SER A 36 6.72 4.07 0.68
CA SER A 36 7.74 5.12 0.46
C SER A 36 8.72 4.77 -0.67
N CYS A 37 8.86 3.48 -1.00
CA CYS A 37 9.66 3.01 -2.14
C CYS A 37 9.01 3.28 -3.51
N GLY A 38 7.79 3.81 -3.54
CA GLY A 38 6.99 3.98 -4.76
C GLY A 38 7.33 5.22 -5.60
N ASP A 39 8.20 6.11 -5.14
CA ASP A 39 8.64 7.25 -5.94
C ASP A 39 9.52 6.76 -7.11
N LEU A 40 8.99 6.84 -8.34
CA LEU A 40 9.68 6.41 -9.54
C LEU A 40 10.96 7.20 -9.83
N HIS A 41 11.02 8.48 -9.46
CA HIS A 41 12.20 9.29 -9.65
C HIS A 41 13.32 8.82 -8.70
N GLU A 42 13.01 8.65 -7.42
CA GLU A 42 13.96 8.12 -6.44
C GLU A 42 14.41 6.69 -6.79
N LEU A 43 13.47 5.83 -7.20
CA LEU A 43 13.77 4.46 -7.62
C LEU A 43 14.73 4.43 -8.82
N ARG A 44 14.48 5.28 -9.83
CA ARG A 44 15.40 5.41 -10.98
C ARG A 44 16.76 5.96 -10.54
N GLY A 45 16.76 6.96 -9.67
CA GLY A 45 17.97 7.55 -9.10
C GLY A 45 18.83 6.52 -8.37
N ALA A 46 18.22 5.65 -7.55
CA ALA A 46 18.89 4.56 -6.85
C ALA A 46 19.52 3.55 -7.83
N VAL A 47 18.79 3.16 -8.87
CA VAL A 47 19.29 2.23 -9.90
C VAL A 47 20.46 2.84 -10.69
N THR A 48 20.37 4.11 -11.08
CA THR A 48 21.44 4.80 -11.79
C THR A 48 22.66 5.04 -10.90
N THR A 49 22.47 5.38 -9.62
CA THR A 49 23.56 5.52 -8.64
C THR A 49 24.32 4.20 -8.44
N ALA A 50 23.63 3.06 -8.57
CA ALA A 50 24.26 1.74 -8.57
C ALA A 50 25.04 1.41 -9.87
N GLY A 51 25.18 2.37 -10.80
CA GLY A 51 25.90 2.18 -12.06
C GLY A 51 25.13 1.39 -13.12
N LEU A 52 23.83 1.16 -12.92
CA LEU A 52 22.98 0.43 -13.84
C LEU A 52 22.26 1.38 -14.80
N GLU A 53 22.11 0.96 -16.05
CA GLU A 53 21.30 1.66 -17.03
C GLU A 53 19.86 1.12 -17.01
N VAL A 54 18.91 1.98 -16.63
CA VAL A 54 17.48 1.67 -16.66
C VAL A 54 17.04 1.49 -18.11
N ARG A 55 16.51 0.31 -18.44
CA ARG A 55 15.98 -0.02 -19.76
C ARG A 55 14.50 0.26 -19.86
N GLU A 56 13.78 -0.04 -18.80
CA GLU A 56 12.34 -0.02 -18.81
C GLU A 56 11.80 0.20 -17.40
N VAL A 57 10.71 0.95 -17.32
CA VAL A 57 9.89 1.10 -16.13
C VAL A 57 8.45 0.86 -16.55
N ARG A 58 7.78 -0.07 -15.88
CA ARG A 58 6.35 -0.35 -16.09
C ARG A 58 5.63 -0.32 -14.76
N THR A 59 4.45 0.29 -14.74
CA THR A 59 3.49 0.12 -13.64
C THR A 59 2.59 -1.05 -13.98
N HIS A 60 2.52 -2.02 -13.08
CA HIS A 60 1.63 -3.17 -13.18
C HIS A 60 0.50 -3.02 -12.16
N ALA A 61 -0.74 -3.16 -12.63
CA ALA A 61 -1.92 -3.22 -11.78
C ALA A 61 -2.25 -4.68 -11.46
N GLY A 62 -1.97 -5.07 -10.22
CA GLY A 62 -2.33 -6.37 -9.66
C GLY A 62 -3.56 -6.27 -8.74
N THR A 63 -3.90 -7.38 -8.12
CA THR A 63 -5.00 -7.46 -7.16
C THR A 63 -4.60 -8.31 -5.96
N ALA A 64 -4.61 -7.71 -4.78
CA ALA A 64 -4.52 -8.43 -3.52
C ALA A 64 -5.91 -8.97 -3.15
N ARG A 65 -5.98 -10.25 -2.76
CA ARG A 65 -7.23 -10.94 -2.46
C ARG A 65 -7.30 -11.28 -0.99
N PHE A 66 -8.42 -10.94 -0.39
CA PHE A 66 -8.73 -11.23 1.01
C PHE A 66 -10.13 -11.82 1.10
N ALA A 67 -10.39 -12.65 2.09
CA ALA A 67 -11.69 -13.20 2.41
C ALA A 67 -12.69 -12.11 2.84
N SER A 68 -12.21 -10.94 3.30
CA SER A 68 -13.07 -9.80 3.65
C SER A 68 -12.29 -8.47 3.77
N PRO A 69 -12.98 -7.31 3.78
CA PRO A 69 -12.38 -6.03 4.16
C PRO A 69 -11.73 -6.03 5.55
N ASP A 70 -12.31 -6.78 6.48
CA ASP A 70 -11.79 -6.91 7.84
C ASP A 70 -10.42 -7.58 7.85
N GLU A 71 -10.23 -8.59 7.00
CA GLU A 71 -8.95 -9.30 6.92
C GLU A 71 -7.84 -8.40 6.35
N LEU A 72 -8.15 -7.55 5.36
CA LEU A 72 -7.20 -6.53 4.91
C LEU A 72 -6.86 -5.58 6.07
N ALA A 73 -7.88 -5.03 6.75
CA ALA A 73 -7.66 -4.09 7.84
C ALA A 73 -6.80 -4.68 8.95
N VAL A 74 -7.06 -5.92 9.35
CA VAL A 74 -6.23 -6.65 10.34
C VAL A 74 -4.83 -6.85 9.79
N THR A 75 -4.68 -7.34 8.55
CA THR A 75 -3.38 -7.60 7.94
C THR A 75 -2.50 -6.36 7.91
N GLU A 76 -3.02 -5.24 7.42
CA GLU A 76 -2.26 -3.99 7.28
C GLU A 76 -1.94 -3.34 8.64
N VAL A 77 -2.89 -3.37 9.59
CA VAL A 77 -2.67 -2.81 10.92
C VAL A 77 -1.65 -3.64 11.69
N GLU A 78 -1.81 -4.96 11.74
CA GLU A 78 -0.93 -5.88 12.47
C GLU A 78 0.47 -6.00 11.84
N ALA A 79 0.58 -5.78 10.52
CA ALA A 79 1.89 -5.71 9.85
C ALA A 79 2.66 -4.41 10.15
N SER A 80 2.06 -3.47 10.87
CA SER A 80 2.65 -2.16 11.16
C SER A 80 2.86 -1.92 12.66
N PRO A 81 3.74 -0.97 13.05
CA PRO A 81 3.85 -0.56 14.45
C PRO A 81 2.58 0.12 15.01
N LEU A 82 1.57 0.38 14.18
CA LEU A 82 0.32 1.00 14.61
C LEU A 82 -0.47 0.10 15.57
N ALA A 83 -0.44 -1.23 15.39
CA ALA A 83 -1.21 -2.16 16.22
C ALA A 83 -0.94 -1.99 17.72
N ALA A 84 0.32 -1.75 18.10
CA ALA A 84 0.72 -1.53 19.49
C ALA A 84 0.24 -0.20 20.10
N ARG A 85 -0.32 0.71 19.28
CA ARG A 85 -0.75 2.06 19.68
C ARG A 85 -2.27 2.24 19.68
N LEU A 86 -3.00 1.29 19.11
CA LEU A 86 -4.46 1.35 19.03
C LEU A 86 -5.09 0.83 20.31
N ASP A 87 -6.07 1.55 20.84
CA ASP A 87 -7.01 0.97 21.77
C ASP A 87 -8.08 0.11 21.04
N ARG A 88 -8.92 -0.57 21.83
CA ARG A 88 -9.97 -1.45 21.28
C ARG A 88 -11.02 -0.68 20.47
N GLU A 89 -11.33 0.55 20.86
CA GLU A 89 -12.34 1.38 20.20
C GLU A 89 -11.82 1.85 18.84
N GLN A 90 -10.60 2.34 18.79
CA GLN A 90 -9.91 2.74 17.56
C GLN A 90 -9.77 1.55 16.61
N TYR A 91 -9.38 0.38 17.11
CA TYR A 91 -9.29 -0.83 16.29
C TYR A 91 -10.65 -1.23 15.70
N ALA A 92 -11.72 -1.17 16.49
CA ALA A 92 -13.08 -1.45 16.01
C ALA A 92 -13.54 -0.42 14.98
N ALA A 93 -13.23 0.87 15.19
CA ALA A 93 -13.54 1.95 14.27
C ALA A 93 -12.79 1.82 12.94
N ILE A 94 -11.51 1.43 12.95
CA ILE A 94 -10.74 1.14 11.73
C ILE A 94 -11.39 0.00 10.94
N ARG A 95 -11.82 -1.08 11.60
CA ARG A 95 -12.52 -2.18 10.93
C ARG A 95 -13.85 -1.74 10.31
N ALA A 96 -14.62 -0.91 11.02
CA ALA A 96 -15.86 -0.37 10.49
C ALA A 96 -15.61 0.51 9.26
N GLY A 97 -14.69 1.47 9.37
CA GLY A 97 -14.32 2.36 8.27
C GLY A 97 -13.70 1.63 7.08
N ALA A 98 -12.96 0.53 7.31
CA ALA A 98 -12.43 -0.29 6.24
C ALA A 98 -13.54 -0.89 5.37
N ARG A 99 -14.64 -1.38 5.97
CA ARG A 99 -15.79 -1.89 5.20
C ARG A 99 -16.43 -0.83 4.33
N GLU A 100 -16.52 0.41 4.82
CA GLU A 100 -17.10 1.53 4.08
C GLU A 100 -16.21 1.96 2.92
N VAL A 101 -14.93 2.19 3.19
CA VAL A 101 -13.96 2.67 2.20
C VAL A 101 -13.69 1.62 1.12
N LEU A 102 -13.66 0.34 1.50
CA LEU A 102 -13.35 -0.75 0.58
C LEU A 102 -14.58 -1.30 -0.13
N ALA A 103 -15.78 -0.81 0.17
CA ALA A 103 -17.04 -1.26 -0.45
C ALA A 103 -16.98 -1.35 -1.98
N PRO A 104 -16.34 -0.43 -2.73
CA PRO A 104 -16.24 -0.54 -4.19
C PRO A 104 -15.48 -1.77 -4.70
N PHE A 105 -14.69 -2.42 -3.84
CA PHE A 105 -13.81 -3.54 -4.19
C PHE A 105 -14.31 -4.88 -3.62
N ILE A 106 -15.47 -4.87 -2.96
CA ILE A 106 -16.10 -6.08 -2.41
C ILE A 106 -16.84 -6.81 -3.53
N ALA A 107 -16.50 -8.09 -3.72
CA ALA A 107 -17.19 -8.98 -4.63
C ALA A 107 -18.55 -9.42 -4.06
N PRO A 108 -19.49 -9.90 -4.91
CA PRO A 108 -20.82 -10.34 -4.45
C PRO A 108 -20.80 -11.47 -3.40
N ASP A 109 -19.71 -12.24 -3.33
CA ASP A 109 -19.51 -13.30 -2.34
C ASP A 109 -18.92 -12.81 -1.01
N GLY A 110 -18.70 -11.50 -0.86
CA GLY A 110 -18.12 -10.87 0.32
C GLY A 110 -16.60 -10.83 0.35
N THR A 111 -15.92 -11.43 -0.62
CA THR A 111 -14.46 -11.35 -0.73
C THR A 111 -14.02 -9.96 -1.19
N LEU A 112 -12.78 -9.59 -0.87
CA LEU A 112 -12.20 -8.32 -1.28
C LEU A 112 -11.17 -8.53 -2.40
N ALA A 113 -11.30 -7.76 -3.47
CA ALA A 113 -10.34 -7.67 -4.57
C ALA A 113 -9.69 -6.27 -4.58
N ALA A 114 -8.71 -6.03 -3.71
CA ALA A 114 -8.06 -4.74 -3.56
C ALA A 114 -7.04 -4.49 -4.70
N PRO A 115 -7.21 -3.44 -5.54
CA PRO A 115 -6.22 -3.09 -6.54
C PRO A 115 -4.89 -2.70 -5.87
N LEU A 116 -3.80 -3.24 -6.40
CA LEU A 116 -2.45 -2.98 -5.95
C LEU A 116 -1.56 -2.63 -7.15
N HIS A 117 -1.11 -1.38 -7.21
CA HIS A 117 -0.19 -0.93 -8.24
C HIS A 117 1.25 -1.14 -7.78
N GLY A 118 2.10 -1.63 -8.68
CA GLY A 118 3.52 -1.83 -8.43
C GLY A 118 4.38 -1.37 -9.60
N HIS A 119 5.57 -0.85 -9.29
CA HIS A 119 6.57 -0.50 -10.29
C HIS A 119 7.57 -1.63 -10.52
N LEU A 120 7.75 -1.96 -11.78
CA LEU A 120 8.74 -2.90 -12.30
C LEU A 120 9.82 -2.08 -13.01
N VAL A 121 11.06 -2.20 -12.55
CA VAL A 121 12.22 -1.59 -13.20
C VAL A 121 13.12 -2.71 -13.73
N ALA A 122 13.39 -2.67 -15.02
CA ALA A 122 14.40 -3.51 -15.65
C ALA A 122 15.63 -2.65 -15.96
N ALA A 123 16.80 -3.12 -15.53
CA ALA A 123 18.06 -2.42 -15.72
C ALA A 123 19.16 -3.41 -16.10
N ARG A 124 20.24 -2.91 -16.71
CA ARG A 124 21.41 -3.73 -17.05
C ARG A 124 22.70 -3.01 -16.71
N VAL A 125 23.76 -3.78 -16.53
CA VAL A 125 25.12 -3.23 -16.47
C VAL A 125 25.46 -2.64 -17.86
N PRO A 126 25.93 -1.38 -17.94
CA PRO A 126 26.39 -0.79 -19.19
C PRO A 126 27.57 -1.61 -19.77
N PRO A 127 27.68 -1.75 -21.10
CA PRO A 127 28.88 -2.32 -21.70
C PRO A 127 30.10 -1.43 -21.38
N SER A 128 31.23 -2.07 -21.08
CA SER A 128 32.54 -1.42 -20.84
C SER A 128 33.11 -0.77 -22.09
#